data_AF-A0A0H4I952-F1
#
_entry.id   AF-A0A0H4I952-F1
#
_cell.length_a   1.000
_cell.length_b   1.000
_cell.length_c   1.000
_cell.angle_alpha   90.00
_cell.angle_beta   90.00
_cell.angle_gamma   90.00
#
_symmetry.space_group_name_H-M   'P 1'
#
loop_
_entity.id
_entity.type
_entity.pdbx_description
1 polymer ?
#
loop_
_entity_poly.entity_id
_entity_poly.type
_entity_poly.pdbx_seq_one_letter_code
_entity_poly.pdbx_strand_id
1 'polypeptide(L)'
;MSLWIENARYLLRRKSLQNRDYRLSILATGFKRAFKNFDKEMSARGCQQIERILVRTGNQRLRCVSSQWWTAFSDAVAANDADYADKEARMLELCAALPRGSLHSGDWLELYRICLISGLFVVGINLRQRAEDLALKEASAVGAPKSVVRRALSVMIERGNFDEARRLLQVLHEKKDAPDLLEHACWLLQLLSGEKPLAYVPPDRSPVETSTLQSMRGAQIALVGPVPVSSKNGSEIDAFDLVAKFNYRGGVGGLDPETQGRRVDIAYYNLQQAKFIARKSDPSFFSEVSFPVFIKDKGSRLLGRWTASGRVLLNLQWLLFDSELNAGPNAIFDLLRFSPSSIKVFNTDLMLTAGRFKGYSQPGGEEINYSHSFAKTHDPLMQFRWVKLAWSCGLIDGDDRFRDVMKIDEAAYIRLLQDGHGAIARENLRGWAT
;
A
#
# COMPACT_ATOMS: atom_id res chain seq x y z
N MET A 1 -12.44 -7.86 -42.45
CA MET A 1 -12.37 -8.65 -41.20
C MET A 1 -11.10 -8.38 -40.38
N SER A 2 -9.91 -8.20 -41.00
CA SER A 2 -8.64 -7.91 -40.29
C SER A 2 -8.60 -6.58 -39.53
N LEU A 3 -9.07 -5.47 -40.13
CA LEU A 3 -9.11 -4.14 -39.49
C LEU A 3 -9.97 -4.10 -38.22
N TRP A 4 -11.06 -4.87 -38.19
CA TRP A 4 -11.97 -4.91 -37.03
C TRP A 4 -11.35 -5.69 -35.86
N ILE A 5 -10.63 -6.77 -36.17
CA ILE A 5 -9.84 -7.54 -35.19
C ILE A 5 -8.69 -6.70 -34.63
N GLU A 6 -8.01 -5.91 -35.46
CA GLU A 6 -6.94 -5.01 -35.02
C GLU A 6 -7.46 -3.87 -34.16
N ASN A 7 -8.58 -3.24 -34.52
CA ASN A 7 -9.23 -2.21 -33.71
C ASN A 7 -9.74 -2.75 -32.37
N ALA A 8 -10.36 -3.94 -32.35
CA ALA A 8 -10.79 -4.58 -31.11
C ALA A 8 -9.59 -4.95 -30.21
N ARG A 9 -8.50 -5.47 -30.79
CA ARG A 9 -7.24 -5.74 -30.07
C ARG A 9 -6.61 -4.45 -29.54
N TYR A 10 -6.65 -3.36 -30.30
CA TYR A 10 -6.15 -2.05 -29.88
C TYR A 10 -6.95 -1.49 -28.70
N LEU A 11 -8.28 -1.55 -28.74
CA LEU A 11 -9.15 -1.09 -27.66
C LEU A 11 -8.99 -1.94 -26.39
N LEU A 12 -8.94 -3.28 -26.53
CA LEU A 12 -8.68 -4.19 -25.41
C LEU A 12 -7.29 -3.95 -24.80
N ARG A 13 -6.27 -3.73 -25.64
CA ARG A 13 -4.92 -3.40 -25.19
C ARG A 13 -4.91 -2.05 -24.47
N ARG A 14 -5.59 -1.03 -24.99
CA ARG A 14 -5.69 0.29 -24.36
C ARG A 14 -6.39 0.21 -23.00
N LYS A 15 -7.48 -0.56 -22.89
CA LYS A 15 -8.18 -0.82 -21.62
C LYS A 15 -7.31 -1.63 -20.64
N SER A 16 -6.54 -2.60 -21.13
CA SER A 16 -5.59 -3.36 -20.29
C SER A 16 -4.43 -2.49 -19.79
N LEU A 17 -3.97 -1.51 -20.58
CA LEU A 17 -2.94 -0.56 -20.17
C LEU A 17 -3.46 0.49 -19.18
N GLN A 18 -4.78 0.69 -19.07
CA GLN A 18 -5.33 1.45 -17.94
C GLN A 18 -5.17 0.68 -16.62
N ASN A 19 -5.00 -0.64 -16.67
CA ASN A 19 -4.69 -1.43 -15.48
C ASN A 19 -3.21 -1.27 -15.12
N ARG A 20 -2.95 -0.57 -14.00
CA ARG A 20 -1.61 -0.35 -13.43
C ARG A 20 -0.82 -1.64 -13.25
N ASP A 21 -1.46 -2.69 -12.74
CA ASP A 21 -0.82 -3.99 -12.47
C ASP A 21 -0.21 -4.59 -13.73
N TYR A 22 -0.98 -4.54 -14.82
CA TYR A 22 -0.55 -5.07 -16.10
C TYR A 22 0.58 -4.24 -16.69
N ARG A 23 0.52 -2.90 -16.57
CA ARG A 23 1.62 -2.01 -17.00
C ARG A 23 2.92 -2.30 -16.27
N LEU A 24 2.88 -2.41 -14.94
CA LEU A 24 4.06 -2.70 -14.13
C LEU A 24 4.64 -4.09 -14.43
N SER A 25 3.78 -5.08 -14.68
CA SER A 25 4.23 -6.41 -15.10
C SER A 25 4.97 -6.38 -16.45
N ILE A 26 4.47 -5.58 -17.40
CA ILE A 26 5.16 -5.36 -18.69
C ILE A 26 6.48 -4.59 -18.48
N LEU A 27 6.51 -3.58 -17.61
CA LEU A 27 7.73 -2.83 -17.27
C LEU A 27 8.79 -3.77 -16.70
N ALA A 28 8.46 -4.53 -15.64
CA ALA A 28 9.38 -5.47 -15.01
C ALA A 28 9.91 -6.52 -16.00
N THR A 29 9.03 -7.11 -16.82
CA THR A 29 9.44 -8.08 -17.86
C THR A 29 10.31 -7.42 -18.93
N GLY A 30 10.01 -6.17 -19.31
CA GLY A 30 10.78 -5.40 -20.28
C GLY A 30 12.17 -5.08 -19.75
N PHE A 31 12.27 -4.57 -18.53
CA PHE A 31 13.54 -4.27 -17.87
C PHE A 31 14.38 -5.51 -17.69
N LYS A 32 13.78 -6.64 -17.28
CA LYS A 32 14.49 -7.93 -17.22
C LYS A 32 15.14 -8.31 -18.55
N ARG A 33 14.46 -8.08 -19.67
CA ARG A 33 15.04 -8.33 -21.01
C ARG A 33 16.12 -7.31 -21.39
N ALA A 34 15.95 -6.05 -21.00
CA ALA A 34 16.94 -5.00 -21.24
C ALA A 34 18.24 -5.28 -20.46
N PHE A 35 18.12 -5.77 -19.22
CA PHE A 35 19.24 -6.05 -18.33
C PHE A 35 19.89 -7.41 -18.54
N LYS A 36 19.20 -8.38 -19.17
CA LYS A 36 19.78 -9.72 -19.42
C LYS A 36 21.10 -9.69 -20.20
N ASN A 37 21.34 -8.66 -21.02
CA ASN A 37 22.55 -8.53 -21.84
C ASN A 37 23.52 -7.45 -21.31
N PHE A 38 23.41 -7.07 -20.03
CA PHE A 38 24.34 -6.16 -19.38
C PHE A 38 25.47 -6.95 -18.74
N ASP A 39 26.68 -6.85 -19.30
CA ASP A 39 27.87 -7.34 -18.61
C ASP A 39 28.51 -6.25 -17.72
N LYS A 40 28.50 -4.96 -18.10
CA LYS A 40 29.09 -3.86 -17.30
C LYS A 40 28.48 -2.45 -17.43
N GLU A 41 27.98 -2.04 -18.61
CA GLU A 41 27.44 -0.67 -18.82
C GLU A 41 26.23 -0.66 -19.77
N MET A 42 25.34 0.35 -19.63
CA MET A 42 24.22 0.50 -20.55
C MET A 42 24.67 0.96 -21.93
N SER A 43 24.59 0.06 -22.90
CA SER A 43 24.71 0.45 -24.31
C SER A 43 23.56 1.38 -24.74
N ALA A 44 23.79 2.18 -25.78
CA ALA A 44 22.73 2.96 -26.44
C ALA A 44 21.53 2.09 -26.87
N ARG A 45 21.78 0.81 -27.20
CA ARG A 45 20.75 -0.18 -27.51
C ARG A 45 19.87 -0.50 -26.29
N GLY A 46 20.44 -0.54 -25.08
CA GLY A 46 19.71 -0.70 -23.82
C GLY A 46 18.76 0.47 -23.56
N CYS A 47 19.24 1.71 -23.69
CA CYS A 47 18.40 2.92 -23.58
C CYS A 47 17.22 2.87 -24.56
N GLN A 48 17.47 2.51 -25.83
CA GLN A 48 16.41 2.38 -26.83
C GLN A 48 15.39 1.29 -26.46
N GLN A 49 15.82 0.19 -25.83
CA GLN A 49 14.89 -0.84 -25.37
C GLN A 49 14.00 -0.32 -24.23
N ILE A 50 14.58 0.38 -23.25
CA ILE A 50 13.82 1.05 -22.18
C ILE A 50 12.79 2.00 -22.78
N GLU A 51 13.17 2.88 -23.71
CA GLU A 51 12.23 3.79 -24.37
C GLU A 51 11.08 3.04 -25.05
N ARG A 52 11.36 1.95 -25.76
CA ARG A 52 10.30 1.13 -26.40
C ARG A 52 9.35 0.53 -25.36
N ILE A 53 9.86 0.11 -24.20
CA ILE A 53 9.05 -0.42 -23.09
C ILE A 53 8.17 0.68 -22.49
N LEU A 54 8.72 1.89 -22.30
CA LEU A 54 7.97 3.06 -21.81
C LEU A 54 6.81 3.40 -22.76
N VAL A 55 7.06 3.45 -24.08
CA VAL A 55 6.00 3.67 -25.08
C VAL A 55 4.96 2.55 -25.01
N ARG A 56 5.39 1.29 -24.94
CA ARG A 56 4.49 0.12 -24.87
C ARG A 56 3.56 0.16 -23.66
N THR A 57 3.99 0.81 -22.58
CA THR A 57 3.27 0.87 -21.30
C THR A 57 2.51 2.17 -21.11
N GLY A 58 2.50 3.06 -22.10
CA GLY A 58 1.82 4.36 -22.00
C GLY A 58 2.56 5.38 -21.14
N ASN A 59 3.85 5.14 -20.85
CA ASN A 59 4.74 6.02 -20.10
C ASN A 59 5.65 6.83 -21.02
N GLN A 60 5.21 7.17 -22.24
CA GLN A 60 6.03 7.85 -23.25
C GLN A 60 6.56 9.22 -22.81
N ARG A 61 5.91 9.89 -21.85
CA ARG A 61 6.40 11.16 -21.27
C ARG A 61 7.72 10.98 -20.53
N LEU A 62 7.95 9.81 -19.94
CA LEU A 62 9.20 9.49 -19.25
C LEU A 62 10.41 9.37 -20.19
N ARG A 63 10.21 9.45 -21.52
CA ARG A 63 11.31 9.57 -22.48
C ARG A 63 12.03 10.92 -22.40
N CYS A 64 11.45 11.92 -21.75
CA CYS A 64 12.14 13.20 -21.50
C CYS A 64 13.18 13.10 -20.37
N VAL A 65 13.16 12.02 -19.59
CA VAL A 65 14.20 11.69 -18.62
C VAL A 65 15.48 11.35 -19.39
N SER A 66 16.59 11.99 -19.03
CA SER A 66 17.83 11.92 -19.82
C SER A 66 18.37 10.49 -19.94
N SER A 67 19.06 10.20 -21.04
CA SER A 67 19.78 8.93 -21.22
C SER A 67 20.78 8.66 -20.09
N GLN A 68 21.38 9.71 -19.53
CA GLN A 68 22.25 9.62 -18.37
C GLN A 68 21.53 9.09 -17.13
N TRP A 69 20.30 9.52 -16.88
CA TRP A 69 19.51 9.01 -15.76
C TRP A 69 19.17 7.53 -15.95
N TRP A 70 18.73 7.12 -17.15
CA TRP A 70 18.46 5.70 -17.43
C TRP A 70 19.71 4.83 -17.30
N THR A 71 20.87 5.35 -17.72
CA THR A 71 22.18 4.69 -17.55
C THR A 71 22.48 4.46 -16.08
N ALA A 72 22.47 5.53 -15.27
CA ALA A 72 22.73 5.41 -13.83
C ALA A 72 21.69 4.52 -13.11
N PHE A 73 20.42 4.54 -13.55
CA PHE A 73 19.39 3.66 -13.01
C PHE A 73 19.75 2.20 -13.27
N SER A 74 20.18 1.89 -14.49
CA SER A 74 20.58 0.53 -14.87
C SER A 74 21.84 0.10 -14.13
N ASP A 75 22.81 0.98 -13.97
CA ASP A 75 24.03 0.72 -13.20
C ASP A 75 23.70 0.44 -11.73
N ALA A 76 22.80 1.20 -11.11
CA ALA A 76 22.36 0.97 -9.73
C ALA A 76 21.58 -0.34 -9.58
N VAL A 77 20.74 -0.69 -10.56
CA VAL A 77 20.04 -1.99 -10.58
C VAL A 77 21.01 -3.14 -10.79
N ALA A 78 22.11 -2.95 -11.54
CA ALA A 78 23.12 -3.96 -11.84
C ALA A 78 24.26 -4.06 -10.80
N ALA A 79 24.41 -3.06 -9.92
CA ALA A 79 25.50 -2.99 -8.95
C ALA A 79 25.51 -4.16 -7.96
N ASN A 80 26.68 -4.73 -7.71
CA ASN A 80 26.88 -5.60 -6.53
C ASN A 80 26.81 -4.75 -5.24
N ASP A 81 26.82 -5.41 -4.09
CA ASP A 81 26.68 -4.72 -2.80
C ASP A 81 27.87 -3.78 -2.48
N ALA A 82 29.07 -4.07 -2.98
CA ALA A 82 30.24 -3.22 -2.76
C ALA A 82 30.13 -1.88 -3.51
N ASP A 83 29.57 -1.89 -4.72
CA ASP A 83 29.46 -0.70 -5.57
C ASP A 83 28.11 0.04 -5.41
N TYR A 84 27.11 -0.60 -4.78
CA TYR A 84 25.73 -0.12 -4.78
C TYR A 84 25.57 1.28 -4.17
N ALA A 85 26.28 1.57 -3.08
CA ALA A 85 26.19 2.87 -2.39
C ALA A 85 26.57 4.03 -3.32
N ASP A 86 27.66 3.89 -4.08
CA ASP A 86 28.14 4.91 -5.02
C ASP A 86 27.17 5.09 -6.19
N LYS A 87 26.62 3.98 -6.71
CA LYS A 87 25.64 4.04 -7.81
C LYS A 87 24.32 4.68 -7.35
N GLU A 88 23.90 4.41 -6.11
CA GLU A 88 22.73 5.05 -5.52
C GLU A 88 22.96 6.55 -5.30
N ALA A 89 24.12 6.95 -4.77
CA ALA A 89 24.47 8.36 -4.59
C ALA A 89 24.44 9.11 -5.93
N ARG A 90 25.02 8.51 -6.98
CA ARG A 90 24.96 9.07 -8.33
C ARG A 90 23.52 9.22 -8.85
N MET A 91 22.65 8.25 -8.56
CA MET A 91 21.24 8.32 -8.92
C MET A 91 20.52 9.46 -8.20
N LEU A 92 20.82 9.68 -6.92
CA LEU A 92 20.24 10.79 -6.14
C LEU A 92 20.66 12.15 -6.71
N GLU A 93 21.93 12.33 -7.09
CA GLU A 93 22.41 13.54 -7.77
C GLU A 93 21.66 13.80 -9.09
N LEU A 94 21.52 12.76 -9.92
CA LEU A 94 20.82 12.89 -11.20
C LEU A 94 19.34 13.16 -11.00
N CYS A 95 18.69 12.51 -10.03
CA CYS A 95 17.34 12.84 -9.60
C CYS A 95 17.26 14.31 -9.21
N ALA A 96 18.17 14.82 -8.39
CA ALA A 96 18.24 16.23 -7.98
C ALA A 96 18.23 17.18 -9.18
N ALA A 97 19.00 16.86 -10.23
CA ALA A 97 19.15 17.64 -11.45
C ALA A 97 17.99 17.53 -12.46
N LEU A 98 17.06 16.58 -12.33
CA LEU A 98 15.97 16.43 -13.29
C LEU A 98 15.06 17.68 -13.33
N PRO A 99 14.73 18.22 -14.53
CA PRO A 99 13.87 19.39 -14.67
C PRO A 99 12.47 19.15 -14.08
N ARG A 100 12.00 20.05 -13.22
CA ARG A 100 10.69 19.92 -12.54
C ARG A 100 9.49 20.14 -13.47
N GLY A 101 9.65 20.88 -14.56
CA GLY A 101 8.55 21.31 -15.43
C GLY A 101 8.19 20.35 -16.58
N SER A 102 8.95 19.27 -16.79
CA SER A 102 8.78 18.38 -17.95
C SER A 102 7.80 17.23 -17.72
N LEU A 103 7.40 16.97 -16.47
CA LEU A 103 6.61 15.83 -16.03
C LEU A 103 5.48 16.32 -15.11
N HIS A 104 4.32 15.67 -15.15
CA HIS A 104 3.23 15.89 -14.17
C HIS A 104 3.44 15.07 -12.91
N SER A 105 2.69 15.37 -11.84
CA SER A 105 2.75 14.62 -10.58
C SER A 105 2.59 13.11 -10.78
N GLY A 106 1.70 12.70 -11.71
CA GLY A 106 1.49 11.30 -12.06
C GLY A 106 2.70 10.64 -12.73
N ASP A 107 3.47 11.37 -13.54
CA ASP A 107 4.66 10.84 -14.21
C ASP A 107 5.79 10.59 -13.18
N TRP A 108 5.97 11.49 -12.21
CA TRP A 108 6.90 11.31 -11.10
C TRP A 108 6.55 10.09 -10.24
N LEU A 109 5.25 9.85 -9.99
CA LEU A 109 4.79 8.63 -9.32
C LEU A 109 5.11 7.36 -10.12
N GLU A 110 5.06 7.40 -11.45
CA GLU A 110 5.48 6.23 -12.25
C GLU A 110 6.99 5.99 -12.15
N LEU A 111 7.83 7.04 -12.10
CA LEU A 111 9.27 6.88 -11.84
C LEU A 111 9.54 6.33 -10.43
N TYR A 112 8.79 6.78 -9.43
CA TYR A 112 8.81 6.21 -8.08
C TYR A 112 8.52 4.70 -8.11
N ARG A 113 7.44 4.27 -8.77
CA ARG A 113 7.09 2.85 -8.88
C ARG A 113 8.12 2.03 -9.65
N ILE A 114 8.74 2.61 -10.68
CA ILE A 114 9.87 1.99 -11.39
C ILE A 114 11.05 1.74 -10.43
N CYS A 115 11.34 2.69 -9.54
CA CYS A 115 12.38 2.50 -8.52
C CYS A 115 11.98 1.41 -7.51
N LEU A 116 10.71 1.38 -7.07
CA LEU A 116 10.21 0.35 -6.16
C LEU A 116 10.32 -1.07 -6.74
N ILE A 117 9.85 -1.33 -7.97
CA ILE A 117 9.99 -2.67 -8.59
C ILE A 117 11.45 -3.09 -8.75
N SER A 118 12.38 -2.14 -8.71
CA SER A 118 13.81 -2.34 -8.93
C SER A 118 14.63 -2.33 -7.64
N GLY A 119 14.00 -2.24 -6.46
CA GLY A 119 14.69 -2.24 -5.18
C GLY A 119 15.45 -0.95 -4.85
N LEU A 120 15.20 0.15 -5.56
CA LEU A 120 15.83 1.46 -5.36
C LEU A 120 14.92 2.37 -4.51
N PHE A 121 14.55 1.93 -3.31
CA PHE A 121 13.56 2.59 -2.47
C PHE A 121 13.95 4.02 -2.10
N VAL A 122 15.21 4.25 -1.71
CA VAL A 122 15.71 5.57 -1.30
C VAL A 122 15.63 6.57 -2.45
N VAL A 123 16.05 6.16 -3.65
CA VAL A 123 15.91 6.96 -4.87
C VAL A 123 14.43 7.21 -5.18
N GLY A 124 13.61 6.17 -5.09
CA GLY A 124 12.17 6.24 -5.35
C GLY A 124 11.46 7.32 -4.54
N ILE A 125 11.80 7.46 -3.26
CA ILE A 125 11.10 8.40 -2.39
C ILE A 125 11.44 9.86 -2.64
N ASN A 126 12.66 10.14 -3.07
CA ASN A 126 13.00 11.47 -3.58
C ASN A 126 12.12 11.84 -4.80
N LEU A 127 11.79 10.87 -5.64
CA LEU A 127 10.88 11.06 -6.78
C LEU A 127 9.42 11.20 -6.33
N ARG A 128 9.01 10.44 -5.30
CA ARG A 128 7.67 10.57 -4.70
C ARG A 128 7.45 11.96 -4.09
N GLN A 129 8.43 12.48 -3.35
CA GLN A 129 8.35 13.84 -2.78
C GLN A 129 8.19 14.91 -3.87
N ARG A 130 8.87 14.76 -5.01
CA ARG A 130 8.66 15.64 -6.18
C ARG A 130 7.25 15.53 -6.73
N ALA A 131 6.71 14.31 -6.77
CA ALA A 131 5.33 14.09 -7.19
C ALA A 131 4.33 14.81 -6.27
N GLU A 132 4.57 14.77 -4.95
CA GLU A 132 3.75 15.45 -3.95
C GLU A 132 3.80 16.97 -4.16
N ASP A 133 4.99 17.56 -4.20
CA ASP A 133 5.16 19.01 -4.36
C ASP A 133 4.51 19.51 -5.65
N LEU A 134 4.62 18.73 -6.72
CA LEU A 134 3.98 19.07 -7.98
C LEU A 134 2.47 18.90 -7.93
N ALA A 135 1.93 17.90 -7.23
CA ALA A 135 0.48 17.73 -7.04
C ALA A 135 -0.12 18.93 -6.31
N LEU A 136 0.60 19.48 -5.31
CA LEU A 136 0.20 20.70 -4.61
C LEU A 136 0.20 21.90 -5.55
N LYS A 137 1.28 22.09 -6.32
CA LYS A 137 1.37 23.16 -7.31
C LYS A 137 0.28 23.08 -8.38
N GLU A 138 -0.01 21.87 -8.88
CA GLU A 138 -1.08 21.60 -9.85
C GLU A 138 -2.46 21.95 -9.27
N ALA A 139 -2.69 21.69 -7.97
CA ALA A 139 -3.96 22.02 -7.30
C ALA A 139 -4.17 23.52 -7.08
N SER A 140 -3.09 24.30 -6.95
CA SER A 140 -3.15 25.76 -6.84
C SER A 140 -3.49 26.46 -8.17
N ALA A 141 -3.48 25.76 -9.30
CA ALA A 141 -3.79 26.34 -10.59
C ALA A 141 -5.28 26.73 -10.68
N VAL A 142 -5.57 27.87 -11.32
CA VAL A 142 -6.94 28.32 -11.59
C VAL A 142 -7.68 27.24 -12.39
N GLY A 143 -8.85 26.82 -11.89
CA GLY A 143 -9.66 25.80 -12.55
C GLY A 143 -9.14 24.36 -12.37
N ALA A 144 -8.24 24.10 -11.42
CA ALA A 144 -7.76 22.74 -11.14
C ALA A 144 -8.93 21.71 -11.04
N PRO A 145 -8.84 20.56 -11.75
CA PRO A 145 -9.85 19.51 -11.68
C PRO A 145 -9.98 18.93 -10.27
N LYS A 146 -11.18 18.43 -9.92
CA LYS A 146 -11.45 17.78 -8.62
C LYS A 146 -10.45 16.66 -8.28
N SER A 147 -10.03 15.88 -9.28
CA SER A 147 -9.04 14.81 -9.09
C SER A 147 -7.66 15.31 -8.66
N VAL A 148 -7.25 16.49 -9.12
CA VAL A 148 -5.98 17.12 -8.74
C VAL A 148 -6.07 17.66 -7.31
N VAL A 149 -7.18 18.33 -6.98
CA VAL A 149 -7.44 18.85 -5.62
C VAL A 149 -7.51 17.69 -4.61
N ARG A 150 -8.17 16.57 -4.93
CA ARG A 150 -8.18 15.36 -4.09
C ARG A 150 -6.78 14.81 -3.84
N ARG A 151 -5.93 14.76 -4.88
CA ARG A 151 -4.55 14.30 -4.72
C ARG A 151 -3.76 15.23 -3.79
N ALA A 152 -3.92 16.54 -3.92
CA ALA A 152 -3.31 17.49 -3.02
C ALA A 152 -3.82 17.36 -1.58
N LEU A 153 -5.13 17.11 -1.39
CA LEU A 153 -5.73 16.82 -0.09
C LEU A 153 -5.05 15.60 0.56
N SER A 154 -4.85 14.51 -0.20
CA SER A 154 -4.12 13.33 0.27
C SER A 154 -2.70 13.65 0.73
N VAL A 155 -1.96 14.48 -0.03
CA VAL A 155 -0.61 14.92 0.36
C VAL A 155 -0.64 15.68 1.68
N MET A 156 -1.58 16.60 1.85
CA MET A 156 -1.70 17.40 3.07
C MET A 156 -2.04 16.55 4.29
N ILE A 157 -2.93 15.56 4.13
CA ILE A 157 -3.23 14.59 5.20
C ILE A 157 -1.96 13.79 5.55
N GLU A 158 -1.27 13.22 4.57
CA GLU A 158 -0.04 12.44 4.79
C GLU A 158 1.08 13.23 5.46
N ARG A 159 1.15 14.54 5.23
CA ARG A 159 2.12 15.45 5.85
C ARG A 159 1.66 15.97 7.23
N GLY A 160 0.46 15.61 7.69
CA GLY A 160 -0.11 16.13 8.93
C GLY A 160 -0.49 17.61 8.89
N ASN A 161 -0.56 18.22 7.70
CA ASN A 161 -0.97 19.62 7.54
C ASN A 161 -2.50 19.71 7.43
N PHE A 162 -3.17 19.55 8.58
CA PHE A 162 -4.63 19.44 8.63
C PHE A 162 -5.35 20.74 8.29
N ASP A 163 -4.74 21.91 8.53
CA ASP A 163 -5.34 23.20 8.18
C ASP A 163 -5.44 23.36 6.66
N GLU A 164 -4.36 23.10 5.94
CA GLU A 164 -4.37 23.15 4.47
C GLU A 164 -5.24 22.03 3.88
N ALA A 165 -5.26 20.86 4.51
CA ALA A 165 -6.18 19.78 4.14
C ALA A 165 -7.66 20.24 4.23
N ARG A 166 -8.05 20.95 5.30
CA ARG A 166 -9.42 21.51 5.44
C ARG A 166 -9.71 22.55 4.36
N ARG A 167 -8.74 23.41 4.00
CA ARG A 167 -8.91 24.36 2.89
C ARG A 167 -9.15 23.63 1.56
N LEU A 168 -8.37 22.59 1.26
CA LEU A 168 -8.56 21.80 0.04
C LEU A 168 -9.90 21.04 0.04
N LEU A 169 -10.34 20.56 1.21
CA LEU A 169 -11.66 19.93 1.36
C LEU A 169 -12.80 20.94 1.08
N GLN A 170 -12.67 22.18 1.55
CA GLN A 170 -13.61 23.27 1.24
C GLN A 170 -13.65 23.56 -0.27
N VAL A 171 -12.51 23.59 -0.96
CA VAL A 171 -12.45 23.73 -2.42
C VAL A 171 -13.19 22.58 -3.13
N LEU A 172 -13.08 21.35 -2.63
CA LEU A 172 -13.85 20.21 -3.18
C LEU A 172 -15.35 20.36 -2.94
N HIS A 173 -15.75 20.88 -1.77
CA HIS A 173 -17.13 21.19 -1.46
C HIS A 173 -17.73 22.22 -2.43
N GLU A 174 -17.04 23.33 -2.68
CA GLU A 174 -17.44 24.37 -3.64
C GLU A 174 -17.53 23.83 -5.07
N LYS A 175 -16.67 22.88 -5.43
CA LYS A 175 -16.69 22.17 -6.72
C LYS A 175 -17.77 21.07 -6.80
N LYS A 176 -18.66 20.97 -5.81
CA LYS A 176 -19.75 19.99 -5.72
C LYS A 176 -19.22 18.58 -5.92
N ASP A 177 -18.23 18.21 -5.09
CA ASP A 177 -17.78 16.83 -5.04
C ASP A 177 -18.79 15.91 -4.33
N ALA A 178 -18.58 14.59 -4.38
CA ALA A 178 -19.53 13.62 -3.83
C ALA A 178 -19.71 13.81 -2.31
N PRO A 179 -20.95 14.04 -1.80
CA PRO A 179 -21.20 14.34 -0.39
C PRO A 179 -20.64 13.30 0.58
N ASP A 180 -20.86 12.00 0.32
CA ASP A 180 -20.39 10.92 1.20
C ASP A 180 -18.86 10.91 1.33
N LEU A 181 -18.15 11.25 0.25
CA LEU A 181 -16.70 11.37 0.27
C LEU A 181 -16.28 12.58 1.13
N LEU A 182 -16.93 13.72 0.93
CA LEU A 182 -16.63 14.93 1.73
C LEU A 182 -16.87 14.70 3.22
N GLU A 183 -17.96 14.02 3.59
CA GLU A 183 -18.27 13.66 4.97
C GLU A 183 -17.20 12.72 5.55
N HIS A 184 -16.82 11.68 4.81
CA HIS A 184 -15.78 10.73 5.23
C HIS A 184 -14.42 11.42 5.42
N ALA A 185 -14.03 12.35 4.53
CA ALA A 185 -12.81 13.14 4.71
C ALA A 185 -12.91 14.08 5.92
N CYS A 186 -14.06 14.71 6.14
CA CYS A 186 -14.28 15.58 7.29
C CYS A 186 -14.10 14.79 8.59
N TRP A 187 -14.77 13.64 8.73
CA TRP A 187 -14.64 12.76 9.89
C TRP A 187 -13.18 12.36 10.13
N LEU A 188 -12.48 11.96 9.08
CA LEU A 188 -11.09 11.53 9.18
C LEU A 188 -10.16 12.69 9.59
N LEU A 189 -10.37 13.89 9.05
CA LEU A 189 -9.59 15.08 9.43
C LEU A 189 -9.81 15.46 10.89
N GLN A 190 -11.05 15.39 11.38
CA GLN A 190 -11.34 15.59 12.80
C GLN A 190 -10.59 14.58 13.66
N LEU A 191 -10.70 13.29 13.32
CA LEU A 191 -10.02 12.21 14.02
C LEU A 191 -8.50 12.43 14.07
N LEU A 192 -7.88 12.72 12.92
CA LEU A 192 -6.43 12.87 12.81
C LEU A 192 -5.91 14.20 13.37
N SER A 193 -6.74 15.24 13.52
CA SER A 193 -6.36 16.48 14.20
C SER A 193 -6.56 16.42 15.72
N GLY A 194 -6.82 15.23 16.28
CA GLY A 194 -6.99 15.03 17.72
C GLY A 194 -8.39 15.40 18.25
N GLU A 195 -9.34 15.70 17.37
CA GLU A 195 -10.75 15.75 17.77
C GLU A 195 -11.25 14.32 18.04
N LYS A 196 -12.33 14.20 18.82
CA LYS A 196 -12.98 12.93 19.11
C LYS A 196 -14.33 12.85 18.39
N PRO A 197 -14.35 12.71 17.05
CA PRO A 197 -15.61 12.64 16.33
C PRO A 197 -16.40 11.39 16.76
N LEU A 198 -17.71 11.44 16.56
CA LEU A 198 -18.57 10.27 16.72
C LEU A 198 -18.15 9.17 15.73
N ALA A 199 -18.58 7.94 16.04
CA ALA A 199 -18.37 6.81 15.16
C ALA A 199 -18.92 7.08 13.75
N TYR A 200 -18.12 6.76 12.73
CA TYR A 200 -18.48 6.90 11.33
C TYR A 200 -18.97 5.57 10.77
N VAL A 201 -20.21 5.57 10.31
CA VAL A 201 -20.84 4.41 9.67
C VAL A 201 -21.56 4.92 8.42
N PRO A 202 -21.44 4.20 7.29
CA PRO A 202 -22.13 4.57 6.06
C PRO A 202 -23.64 4.81 6.27
N PRO A 203 -24.27 5.69 5.46
CA PRO A 203 -25.70 5.98 5.57
C PRO A 203 -26.59 4.73 5.43
N ASP A 204 -26.19 3.78 4.59
CA ASP A 204 -26.88 2.51 4.32
C ASP A 204 -26.52 1.42 5.34
N ARG A 205 -26.78 1.69 6.62
CA ARG A 205 -26.40 0.79 7.72
C ARG A 205 -27.08 -0.57 7.60
N SER A 206 -26.28 -1.59 7.27
CA SER A 206 -26.71 -2.98 7.41
C SER A 206 -26.88 -3.37 8.89
N PRO A 207 -27.68 -4.41 9.21
CA PRO A 207 -27.73 -4.98 10.56
C PRO A 207 -26.35 -5.40 11.08
N VAL A 208 -25.48 -5.89 10.18
CA VAL A 208 -24.10 -6.28 10.49
C VAL A 208 -23.27 -5.06 10.92
N GLU A 209 -23.37 -3.94 10.21
CA GLU A 209 -22.71 -2.67 10.59
C GLU A 209 -23.18 -2.19 11.97
N THR A 210 -24.47 -2.31 12.26
CA THR A 210 -25.05 -1.91 13.56
C THR A 210 -24.52 -2.78 14.70
N SER A 211 -24.53 -4.10 14.53
CA SER A 211 -23.98 -5.03 15.52
C SER A 211 -22.47 -4.84 15.73
N THR A 212 -21.73 -4.57 14.65
CA THR A 212 -20.30 -4.27 14.71
C THR A 212 -20.05 -3.00 15.52
N LEU A 213 -20.78 -1.92 15.23
CA LEU A 213 -20.66 -0.66 15.99
C LEU A 213 -20.96 -0.85 17.47
N GLN A 214 -22.03 -1.59 17.80
CA GLN A 214 -22.39 -1.85 19.20
C GLN A 214 -21.28 -2.60 19.95
N SER A 215 -20.61 -3.53 19.27
CA SER A 215 -19.58 -4.38 19.89
C SER A 215 -18.23 -3.68 20.01
N MET A 216 -17.85 -2.87 19.01
CA MET A 216 -16.54 -2.21 18.97
C MET A 216 -16.50 -0.87 19.72
N ARG A 217 -17.65 -0.20 19.90
CA ARG A 217 -17.69 1.09 20.59
C ARG A 217 -17.24 0.96 22.03
N GLY A 218 -16.20 1.71 22.40
CA GLY A 218 -15.62 1.68 23.74
C GLY A 218 -14.81 0.42 24.07
N ALA A 219 -14.69 -0.54 23.16
CA ALA A 219 -13.92 -1.76 23.37
C ALA A 219 -12.41 -1.47 23.31
N GLN A 220 -11.64 -2.23 24.09
CA GLN A 220 -10.20 -2.38 23.94
C GLN A 220 -9.94 -3.45 22.88
N ILE A 221 -9.22 -3.10 21.81
CA ILE A 221 -9.00 -4.01 20.67
C ILE A 221 -7.52 -4.33 20.51
N ALA A 222 -7.17 -5.61 20.51
CA ALA A 222 -5.86 -6.08 20.08
C ALA A 222 -5.87 -6.32 18.55
N LEU A 223 -4.98 -5.67 17.81
CA LEU A 223 -4.78 -5.91 16.38
C LEU A 223 -3.47 -6.67 16.16
N VAL A 224 -3.56 -7.94 15.77
CA VAL A 224 -2.40 -8.83 15.69
C VAL A 224 -1.96 -9.03 14.24
N GLY A 225 -0.80 -8.45 13.91
CA GLY A 225 -0.13 -8.62 12.64
C GLY A 225 0.57 -9.98 12.49
N PRO A 226 1.08 -10.30 11.29
CA PRO A 226 1.60 -11.63 11.00
C PRO A 226 3.11 -11.78 11.18
N VAL A 227 3.80 -10.79 11.76
CA VAL A 227 5.26 -10.82 11.91
C VAL A 227 5.63 -11.88 12.95
N PRO A 228 6.59 -12.77 12.67
CA PRO A 228 7.09 -13.70 13.67
C PRO A 228 7.82 -12.91 14.77
N VAL A 229 7.46 -13.14 16.02
CA VAL A 229 8.09 -12.51 17.19
C VAL A 229 8.46 -13.58 18.21
N SER A 230 9.44 -13.29 19.05
CA SER A 230 9.78 -14.09 20.24
C SER A 230 9.06 -13.61 21.50
N SER A 231 8.47 -12.41 21.47
CA SER A 231 7.76 -11.82 22.61
C SER A 231 6.52 -12.65 22.96
N LYS A 232 6.37 -13.00 24.23
CA LYS A 232 5.28 -13.83 24.74
C LYS A 232 4.01 -13.01 24.99
N ASN A 233 3.50 -12.37 23.95
CA ASN A 233 2.36 -11.45 24.03
C ASN A 233 1.00 -12.16 24.11
N GLY A 234 0.94 -13.50 23.96
CA GLY A 234 -0.31 -14.22 23.74
C GLY A 234 -1.35 -14.07 24.86
N SER A 235 -0.93 -14.10 26.13
CA SER A 235 -1.85 -13.88 27.26
C SER A 235 -2.35 -12.44 27.35
N GLU A 236 -1.51 -11.47 26.98
CA GLU A 236 -1.91 -10.06 26.93
C GLU A 236 -2.93 -9.83 25.82
N ILE A 237 -2.67 -10.37 24.62
CA ILE A 237 -3.55 -10.29 23.45
C ILE A 237 -4.95 -10.83 23.80
N ASP A 238 -5.02 -12.02 24.43
CA ASP A 238 -6.29 -12.67 24.76
C ASP A 238 -7.07 -11.94 25.87
N ALA A 239 -6.46 -11.00 26.60
CA ALA A 239 -7.10 -10.21 27.66
C ALA A 239 -7.89 -8.99 27.14
N PHE A 240 -7.72 -8.61 25.87
CA PHE A 240 -8.50 -7.53 25.26
C PHE A 240 -9.98 -7.92 25.10
N ASP A 241 -10.86 -6.92 25.04
CA ASP A 241 -12.30 -7.14 24.80
C ASP A 241 -12.50 -7.87 23.46
N LEU A 242 -11.79 -7.41 22.42
CA LEU A 242 -11.83 -7.97 21.07
C LEU A 242 -10.41 -8.19 20.50
N VAL A 243 -10.21 -9.30 19.80
CA VAL A 243 -8.97 -9.63 19.10
C VAL A 243 -9.19 -9.67 17.58
N ALA A 244 -8.50 -8.79 16.87
CA ALA A 244 -8.51 -8.69 15.42
C ALA A 244 -7.27 -9.34 14.80
N LYS A 245 -7.48 -10.26 13.84
CA LYS A 245 -6.41 -10.94 13.09
C LYS A 245 -6.64 -10.89 11.58
N PHE A 246 -5.65 -11.35 10.82
CA PHE A 246 -5.69 -11.38 9.37
C PHE A 246 -5.73 -12.81 8.83
N ASN A 247 -6.58 -13.05 7.84
CA ASN A 247 -6.61 -14.28 7.05
C ASN A 247 -6.75 -15.57 7.88
N TYR A 248 -7.49 -15.52 9.01
CA TYR A 248 -7.82 -16.71 9.82
C TYR A 248 -8.53 -17.78 8.96
N ARG A 249 -8.27 -19.06 9.24
CA ARG A 249 -8.75 -20.18 8.40
C ARG A 249 -9.39 -21.30 9.20
N GLY A 250 -9.78 -21.05 10.44
CA GLY A 250 -10.18 -22.09 11.37
C GLY A 250 -8.99 -22.85 11.97
N GLY A 251 -9.25 -23.55 13.07
CA GLY A 251 -8.27 -24.40 13.75
C GLY A 251 -7.05 -23.63 14.30
N VAL A 252 -5.92 -24.31 14.41
CA VAL A 252 -4.69 -23.75 15.03
C VAL A 252 -3.92 -22.79 14.12
N GLY A 253 -4.31 -22.66 12.86
CA GLY A 253 -3.60 -21.80 11.89
C GLY A 253 -3.82 -20.32 12.19
N GLY A 254 -2.76 -19.61 12.58
CA GLY A 254 -2.91 -18.22 13.02
C GLY A 254 -3.05 -18.04 14.52
N LEU A 255 -3.03 -19.14 15.27
CA LEU A 255 -3.10 -19.16 16.71
C LEU A 255 -1.78 -19.67 17.25
N ASP A 256 -1.23 -18.92 18.20
CA ASP A 256 -0.09 -19.35 19.01
C ASP A 256 -0.32 -18.79 20.41
N PRO A 257 -0.61 -19.64 21.39
CA PRO A 257 -0.87 -19.21 22.76
C PRO A 257 0.28 -18.40 23.37
N GLU A 258 1.52 -18.62 22.93
CA GLU A 258 2.66 -17.89 23.46
C GLU A 258 2.78 -16.50 22.83
N THR A 259 2.72 -16.38 21.49
CA THR A 259 3.08 -15.13 20.80
C THR A 259 1.92 -14.40 20.09
N GLN A 260 0.86 -15.11 19.70
CA GLN A 260 -0.25 -14.57 18.88
C GLN A 260 -1.60 -14.55 19.60
N GLY A 261 -1.72 -15.20 20.76
CA GLY A 261 -2.99 -15.46 21.44
C GLY A 261 -3.83 -16.54 20.74
N ARG A 262 -4.89 -16.99 21.41
CA ARG A 262 -5.83 -18.02 20.94
C ARG A 262 -7.13 -17.43 20.37
N ARG A 263 -7.49 -16.20 20.72
CA ARG A 263 -8.76 -15.59 20.33
C ARG A 263 -8.72 -14.94 18.95
N VAL A 264 -9.86 -14.97 18.26
CA VAL A 264 -10.12 -14.25 17.00
C VAL A 264 -11.59 -13.84 16.98
N ASP A 265 -11.86 -12.58 17.30
CA ASP A 265 -13.21 -12.02 17.26
C ASP A 265 -13.48 -11.33 15.92
N ILE A 266 -12.45 -10.67 15.37
CA ILE A 266 -12.50 -9.95 14.09
C ILE A 266 -11.46 -10.55 13.15
N ALA A 267 -11.84 -10.88 11.92
CA ALA A 267 -10.89 -11.41 10.95
C ALA A 267 -10.97 -10.67 9.61
N TYR A 268 -9.84 -10.13 9.17
CA TYR A 268 -9.72 -9.41 7.91
C TYR A 268 -9.26 -10.31 6.77
N TYR A 269 -9.99 -10.31 5.65
CA TYR A 269 -9.74 -11.16 4.49
C TYR A 269 -9.44 -10.34 3.25
N ASN A 270 -8.25 -10.57 2.67
CA ASN A 270 -7.93 -10.05 1.35
C ASN A 270 -8.54 -10.92 0.23
N LEU A 271 -8.53 -10.42 -1.01
CA LEU A 271 -9.13 -11.13 -2.14
C LEU A 271 -8.44 -12.47 -2.45
N GLN A 272 -7.12 -12.58 -2.26
CA GLN A 272 -6.41 -13.84 -2.52
C GLN A 272 -6.80 -14.91 -1.51
N GLN A 273 -6.97 -14.50 -0.25
CA GLN A 273 -7.43 -15.40 0.79
C GLN A 273 -8.86 -15.84 0.57
N ALA A 274 -9.77 -14.93 0.21
CA ALA A 274 -11.14 -15.30 -0.14
C ALA A 274 -11.19 -16.31 -1.30
N LYS A 275 -10.35 -16.11 -2.34
CA LYS A 275 -10.22 -17.09 -3.44
C LYS A 275 -9.67 -18.43 -2.98
N PHE A 276 -8.70 -18.44 -2.08
CA PHE A 276 -8.13 -19.67 -1.55
C PHE A 276 -9.18 -20.46 -0.76
N ILE A 277 -9.86 -19.80 0.18
CA ILE A 277 -10.91 -20.43 0.99
C ILE A 277 -12.00 -21.01 0.07
N ALA A 278 -12.50 -20.22 -0.88
CA ALA A 278 -13.55 -20.66 -1.82
C ALA A 278 -13.16 -21.87 -2.68
N ARG A 279 -11.85 -22.17 -2.83
CA ARG A 279 -11.35 -23.25 -3.70
C ARG A 279 -10.75 -24.43 -2.95
N LYS A 280 -10.20 -24.20 -1.76
CA LYS A 280 -9.23 -25.10 -1.11
C LYS A 280 -9.43 -25.24 0.40
N SER A 281 -10.44 -24.61 1.00
CA SER A 281 -10.72 -24.74 2.44
C SER A 281 -12.20 -24.92 2.69
N ASP A 282 -12.53 -25.47 3.86
CA ASP A 282 -13.90 -25.46 4.36
C ASP A 282 -14.20 -24.08 4.95
N PRO A 283 -15.19 -23.31 4.43
CA PRO A 283 -15.58 -22.02 4.98
C PRO A 283 -16.44 -22.11 6.25
N SER A 284 -16.73 -23.30 6.78
CA SER A 284 -17.55 -23.46 8.00
C SER A 284 -17.02 -22.70 9.23
N PHE A 285 -15.70 -22.50 9.33
CA PHE A 285 -15.06 -21.73 10.41
C PHE A 285 -15.52 -20.26 10.49
N PHE A 286 -16.16 -19.70 9.44
CA PHE A 286 -16.75 -18.37 9.54
C PHE A 286 -17.82 -18.26 10.63
N SER A 287 -18.42 -19.39 11.04
CA SER A 287 -19.33 -19.43 12.20
C SER A 287 -18.63 -19.22 13.55
N GLU A 288 -17.31 -19.38 13.61
CA GLU A 288 -16.49 -19.14 14.81
C GLU A 288 -16.04 -17.67 14.93
N VAL A 289 -16.14 -16.88 13.85
CA VAL A 289 -15.68 -15.49 13.81
C VAL A 289 -16.88 -14.56 13.91
N SER A 290 -16.95 -13.79 14.99
CA SER A 290 -18.03 -12.82 15.23
C SER A 290 -18.12 -11.75 14.13
N PHE A 291 -16.97 -11.22 13.69
CA PHE A 291 -16.90 -10.12 12.73
C PHE A 291 -15.93 -10.41 11.57
N PRO A 292 -16.33 -11.20 10.56
CA PRO A 292 -15.55 -11.36 9.35
C PRO A 292 -15.62 -10.09 8.48
N VAL A 293 -14.46 -9.53 8.13
CA VAL A 293 -14.33 -8.29 7.36
C VAL A 293 -13.60 -8.54 6.05
N PHE A 294 -14.24 -8.21 4.93
CA PHE A 294 -13.67 -8.37 3.59
C PHE A 294 -13.10 -7.04 3.10
N ILE A 295 -11.81 -7.01 2.74
CA ILE A 295 -11.14 -5.79 2.24
C ILE A 295 -11.77 -5.32 0.91
N LYS A 296 -12.31 -6.25 0.12
CA LYS A 296 -12.99 -5.95 -1.15
C LYS A 296 -14.29 -6.75 -1.22
N ASP A 297 -15.33 -6.12 -1.73
CA ASP A 297 -16.65 -6.73 -1.98
C ASP A 297 -16.56 -8.03 -2.81
N LYS A 298 -15.69 -8.07 -3.83
CA LYS A 298 -15.44 -9.30 -4.61
C LYS A 298 -15.04 -10.49 -3.74
N GLY A 299 -14.32 -10.27 -2.64
CA GLY A 299 -13.96 -11.32 -1.70
C GLY A 299 -15.18 -11.87 -0.97
N SER A 300 -16.05 -10.99 -0.49
CA SER A 300 -17.32 -11.36 0.15
C SER A 300 -18.21 -12.19 -0.79
N ARG A 301 -18.42 -11.70 -2.02
CA ARG A 301 -19.25 -12.39 -3.03
C ARG A 301 -18.76 -13.79 -3.39
N LEU A 302 -17.45 -14.04 -3.36
CA LEU A 302 -16.88 -15.36 -3.66
C LEU A 302 -17.26 -16.41 -2.60
N LEU A 303 -17.54 -15.99 -1.37
CA LEU A 303 -17.85 -16.86 -0.24
C LEU A 303 -19.35 -16.94 0.04
N GLY A 304 -20.14 -16.04 -0.55
CA GLY A 304 -21.61 -16.16 -0.63
C GLY A 304 -22.26 -16.26 0.75
N ARG A 305 -23.02 -17.32 0.99
CA ARG A 305 -23.78 -17.49 2.25
C ARG A 305 -22.91 -17.48 3.52
N TRP A 306 -21.62 -17.81 3.39
CA TRP A 306 -20.68 -17.85 4.53
C TRP A 306 -20.29 -16.46 5.02
N THR A 307 -20.72 -15.39 4.34
CA THR A 307 -20.43 -14.00 4.72
C THR A 307 -21.65 -13.28 5.29
N ALA A 308 -22.71 -14.00 5.68
CA ALA A 308 -23.94 -13.39 6.18
C ALA A 308 -23.74 -12.53 7.44
N SER A 309 -22.80 -12.92 8.31
CA SER A 309 -22.36 -12.14 9.48
C SER A 309 -21.24 -11.13 9.15
N GLY A 310 -20.76 -11.12 7.91
CA GLY A 310 -19.61 -10.35 7.50
C GLY A 310 -19.96 -9.05 6.79
N ARG A 311 -18.98 -8.15 6.75
CA ARG A 311 -19.10 -6.85 6.06
C ARG A 311 -17.93 -6.59 5.14
N VAL A 312 -18.12 -5.62 4.25
CA VAL A 312 -17.04 -5.09 3.43
C VAL A 312 -16.43 -3.89 4.14
N LEU A 313 -15.12 -3.82 4.19
CA LEU A 313 -14.40 -2.68 4.75
C LEU A 313 -14.71 -1.41 3.94
N LEU A 314 -14.94 -0.30 4.65
CA LEU A 314 -15.00 1.01 4.04
C LEU A 314 -13.58 1.47 3.70
N ASN A 315 -13.22 1.52 2.41
CA ASN A 315 -11.84 1.79 2.02
C ASN A 315 -11.51 3.29 2.03
N LEU A 316 -10.25 3.60 2.32
CA LEU A 316 -9.69 4.95 2.22
C LEU A 316 -9.07 5.25 0.86
N GLN A 317 -9.14 4.33 -0.12
CA GLN A 317 -8.39 4.40 -1.38
C GLN A 317 -8.57 5.72 -2.14
N TRP A 318 -9.76 6.31 -2.05
CA TRP A 318 -10.08 7.56 -2.72
C TRP A 318 -9.37 8.80 -2.12
N LEU A 319 -8.87 8.68 -0.88
CA LEU A 319 -8.14 9.70 -0.10
C LEU A 319 -6.62 9.45 -0.04
N LEU A 320 -6.11 8.42 -0.70
CA LEU A 320 -4.69 8.06 -0.67
C LEU A 320 -3.92 8.73 -1.82
N PHE A 321 -2.69 9.16 -1.56
CA PHE A 321 -1.86 9.78 -2.60
C PHE A 321 -1.46 8.75 -3.68
N ASP A 322 -1.17 7.51 -3.27
CA ASP A 322 -0.95 6.40 -4.17
C ASP A 322 -1.58 5.07 -3.70
N SER A 323 -2.11 4.30 -4.65
CA SER A 323 -2.43 2.88 -4.50
C SER A 323 -3.45 2.56 -3.39
N GLU A 324 -3.15 1.61 -2.50
CA GLU A 324 -4.02 1.10 -1.44
C GLU A 324 -3.21 0.79 -0.19
N LEU A 325 -3.80 0.99 0.99
CA LEU A 325 -3.23 0.46 2.24
C LEU A 325 -3.19 -1.08 2.20
N ASN A 326 -2.21 -1.69 2.86
CA ASN A 326 -2.26 -3.13 3.14
C ASN A 326 -3.32 -3.44 4.22
N ALA A 327 -3.50 -4.72 4.56
CA ALA A 327 -4.52 -5.14 5.51
C ALA A 327 -4.38 -4.49 6.90
N GLY A 328 -3.14 -4.31 7.40
CA GLY A 328 -2.84 -3.72 8.70
C GLY A 328 -3.35 -2.29 8.85
N PRO A 329 -2.85 -1.32 8.06
CA PRO A 329 -3.35 0.05 8.10
C PRO A 329 -4.83 0.14 7.74
N ASN A 330 -5.35 -0.67 6.81
CA ASN A 330 -6.79 -0.72 6.55
C ASN A 330 -7.58 -1.09 7.82
N ALA A 331 -7.15 -2.11 8.56
CA ALA A 331 -7.79 -2.52 9.80
C ALA A 331 -7.73 -1.42 10.86
N ILE A 332 -6.61 -0.73 11.01
CA ILE A 332 -6.49 0.41 11.94
C ILE A 332 -7.59 1.44 11.69
N PHE A 333 -7.70 1.97 10.48
CA PHE A 333 -8.68 3.01 10.17
C PHE A 333 -10.11 2.50 10.15
N ASP A 334 -10.32 1.24 9.79
CA ASP A 334 -11.62 0.59 9.86
C ASP A 334 -12.08 0.32 11.30
N LEU A 335 -11.18 0.08 12.25
CA LEU A 335 -11.53 -0.06 13.66
C LEU A 335 -11.81 1.30 14.30
N LEU A 336 -10.97 2.32 14.00
CA LEU A 336 -11.13 3.68 14.56
C LEU A 336 -12.49 4.30 14.27
N ARG A 337 -13.12 3.95 13.13
CA ARG A 337 -14.46 4.44 12.78
C ARG A 337 -15.56 4.02 13.74
N PHE A 338 -15.34 3.00 14.56
CA PHE A 338 -16.32 2.53 15.55
C PHE A 338 -16.12 3.14 16.93
N SER A 339 -15.16 4.07 17.08
CA SER A 339 -14.83 4.72 18.37
C SER A 339 -14.50 3.70 19.49
N PRO A 340 -13.50 2.82 19.30
CA PRO A 340 -12.99 1.98 20.38
C PRO A 340 -12.38 2.84 21.49
N SER A 341 -12.25 2.29 22.71
CA SER A 341 -11.55 2.99 23.79
C SER A 341 -10.04 2.98 23.57
N SER A 342 -9.51 1.91 23.01
CA SER A 342 -8.09 1.80 22.61
C SER A 342 -7.90 0.73 21.53
N ILE A 343 -6.86 0.90 20.73
CA ILE A 343 -6.35 -0.13 19.83
C ILE A 343 -4.87 -0.33 20.15
N LYS A 344 -4.48 -1.55 20.53
CA LYS A 344 -3.08 -1.93 20.67
C LYS A 344 -2.68 -2.85 19.52
N VAL A 345 -1.65 -2.46 18.79
CA VAL A 345 -1.13 -3.18 17.63
C VAL A 345 0.03 -4.08 18.04
N PHE A 346 -0.09 -5.37 17.75
CA PHE A 346 0.92 -6.38 18.04
C PHE A 346 1.49 -6.95 16.75
N ASN A 347 2.75 -7.41 16.81
CA ASN A 347 3.37 -8.26 15.79
C ASN A 347 3.27 -7.68 14.37
N THR A 348 3.47 -6.36 14.26
CA THR A 348 3.55 -5.67 12.99
C THR A 348 4.75 -4.75 12.97
N ASP A 349 5.41 -4.68 11.83
CA ASP A 349 6.53 -3.78 11.58
C ASP A 349 6.41 -3.11 10.21
N LEU A 350 5.18 -3.00 9.70
CA LEU A 350 4.86 -2.37 8.43
C LEU A 350 5.69 -2.92 7.26
N MET A 351 5.95 -4.23 7.26
CA MET A 351 6.63 -4.96 6.18
C MET A 351 8.15 -4.78 6.17
N LEU A 352 8.76 -4.30 7.25
CA LEU A 352 10.22 -4.37 7.40
C LEU A 352 10.70 -5.84 7.43
N THR A 353 9.95 -6.73 8.07
CA THR A 353 10.22 -8.17 8.04
C THR A 353 9.52 -8.84 6.85
N ALA A 354 10.28 -9.56 6.03
CA ALA A 354 9.75 -10.36 4.92
C ALA A 354 9.01 -11.63 5.40
N GLY A 355 9.54 -12.27 6.46
CA GLY A 355 9.00 -13.49 7.04
C GLY A 355 7.63 -13.33 7.71
N ARG A 356 6.91 -14.45 7.84
CA ARG A 356 5.58 -14.52 8.49
C ARG A 356 5.57 -15.62 9.54
N PHE A 357 4.78 -15.48 10.60
CA PHE A 357 4.66 -16.54 11.60
C PHE A 357 4.15 -17.85 10.96
N LYS A 358 4.48 -18.98 11.60
CA LYS A 358 4.14 -20.31 11.09
C LYS A 358 2.63 -20.51 10.95
N GLY A 359 2.19 -20.88 9.74
CA GLY A 359 0.77 -21.09 9.43
C GLY A 359 0.03 -19.85 8.94
N TYR A 360 0.68 -18.68 8.89
CA TYR A 360 0.09 -17.51 8.25
C TYR A 360 -0.03 -17.67 6.72
N SER A 361 1.07 -18.08 6.08
CA SER A 361 1.13 -18.27 4.64
C SER A 361 0.44 -19.56 4.20
N GLN A 362 0.15 -19.66 2.90
CA GLN A 362 -0.34 -20.91 2.31
C GLN A 362 0.82 -21.92 2.23
N PRO A 363 0.60 -23.21 2.54
CA PRO A 363 1.60 -24.25 2.33
C PRO A 363 2.07 -24.27 0.87
N GLY A 364 3.39 -24.26 0.64
CA GLY A 364 3.98 -24.26 -0.71
C GLY A 364 3.91 -22.91 -1.45
N GLY A 365 3.57 -21.81 -0.77
CA GLY A 365 3.63 -20.47 -1.37
C GLY A 365 5.07 -20.04 -1.63
N GLU A 366 5.31 -19.40 -2.78
CA GLU A 366 6.59 -18.76 -3.10
C GLU A 366 6.89 -17.61 -2.12
N GLU A 367 8.17 -17.34 -1.91
CA GLU A 367 8.60 -16.16 -1.16
C GLU A 367 8.11 -14.89 -1.87
N ILE A 368 7.46 -14.02 -1.12
CA ILE A 368 6.83 -12.83 -1.69
C ILE A 368 7.90 -11.75 -1.88
N ASN A 369 8.22 -11.43 -3.13
CA ASN A 369 8.92 -10.19 -3.46
C ASN A 369 7.98 -9.00 -3.18
N TYR A 370 8.15 -8.36 -2.02
CA TYR A 370 7.32 -7.24 -1.63
C TYR A 370 7.56 -6.00 -2.48
N SER A 371 8.73 -5.81 -3.08
CA SER A 371 9.06 -4.68 -3.96
C SER A 371 8.10 -4.56 -5.14
N HIS A 372 7.72 -5.69 -5.75
CA HIS A 372 6.68 -5.70 -6.78
C HIS A 372 5.30 -5.35 -6.21
N SER A 373 4.96 -5.89 -5.02
CA SER A 373 3.70 -5.55 -4.34
C SER A 373 3.61 -4.07 -3.95
N PHE A 374 4.73 -3.47 -3.54
CA PHE A 374 4.83 -2.09 -3.13
C PHE A 374 4.58 -1.15 -4.31
N ALA A 375 5.23 -1.39 -5.44
CA ALA A 375 5.01 -0.62 -6.65
C ALA A 375 3.58 -0.78 -7.22
N LYS A 376 3.02 -1.98 -7.09
CA LYS A 376 1.76 -2.36 -7.71
C LYS A 376 0.54 -1.90 -6.92
N THR A 377 0.57 -2.10 -5.61
CA THR A 377 -0.65 -2.10 -4.79
C THR A 377 -0.49 -1.36 -3.48
N HIS A 378 0.72 -1.33 -2.88
CA HIS A 378 0.90 -0.89 -1.49
C HIS A 378 2.08 0.07 -1.32
N ASP A 379 1.88 1.36 -1.55
CA ASP A 379 2.92 2.38 -1.30
C ASP A 379 3.43 2.31 0.16
N PRO A 380 4.69 1.90 0.41
CA PRO A 380 5.19 1.66 1.75
C PRO A 380 5.36 2.94 2.56
N LEU A 381 5.74 4.06 1.93
CA LEU A 381 5.92 5.34 2.63
C LEU A 381 4.57 5.91 3.06
N MET A 382 3.58 5.83 2.18
CA MET A 382 2.20 6.20 2.52
C MET A 382 1.73 5.45 3.77
N GLN A 383 1.83 4.12 3.76
CA GLN A 383 1.36 3.30 4.87
C GLN A 383 2.05 3.65 6.19
N PHE A 384 3.36 3.89 6.13
CA PHE A 384 4.11 4.36 7.27
C PHE A 384 3.61 5.70 7.80
N ARG A 385 3.44 6.71 6.94
CA ARG A 385 2.94 8.04 7.33
C ARG A 385 1.55 7.96 7.96
N TRP A 386 0.63 7.23 7.34
CA TRP A 386 -0.73 7.11 7.86
C TRP A 386 -0.79 6.45 9.24
N VAL A 387 -0.04 5.35 9.44
CA VAL A 387 0.01 4.67 10.74
C VAL A 387 0.75 5.52 11.77
N LYS A 388 1.83 6.19 11.38
CA LYS A 388 2.59 7.10 12.25
C LYS A 388 1.76 8.31 12.69
N LEU A 389 0.92 8.87 11.81
CA LEU A 389 -0.04 9.92 12.17
C LEU A 389 -1.01 9.42 13.24
N ALA A 390 -1.65 8.27 13.01
CA ALA A 390 -2.57 7.69 13.99
C ALA A 390 -1.90 7.43 15.35
N TRP A 391 -0.67 6.93 15.35
CA TRP A 391 0.11 6.73 16.57
C TRP A 391 0.48 8.05 17.26
N SER A 392 0.97 9.04 16.51
CA SER A 392 1.36 10.35 17.06
C SER A 392 0.19 11.14 17.65
N CYS A 393 -1.02 10.90 17.16
CA CYS A 393 -2.26 11.48 17.69
C CYS A 393 -2.85 10.67 18.86
N GLY A 394 -2.17 9.62 19.32
CA GLY A 394 -2.63 8.77 20.43
C GLY A 394 -3.86 7.93 20.11
N LEU A 395 -4.17 7.71 18.83
CA LEU A 395 -5.33 6.91 18.40
C LEU A 395 -5.06 5.41 18.50
N ILE A 396 -3.79 5.03 18.38
CA ILE A 396 -3.30 3.65 18.50
C ILE A 396 -2.01 3.64 19.31
N ASP A 397 -1.73 2.50 19.92
CA ASP A 397 -0.43 2.17 20.49
C ASP A 397 0.00 0.78 20.00
N GLY A 398 1.15 0.27 20.41
CA GLY A 398 1.55 -1.10 20.09
C GLY A 398 2.50 -1.73 21.08
N ASP A 399 2.96 -2.91 20.71
CA ASP A 399 4.07 -3.59 21.35
C ASP A 399 5.41 -2.88 21.10
N ASP A 400 6.48 -3.38 21.71
CA ASP A 400 7.79 -2.73 21.63
C ASP A 400 8.29 -2.62 20.19
N ARG A 401 8.12 -3.69 19.38
CA ARG A 401 8.51 -3.69 17.97
C ARG A 401 7.76 -2.63 17.17
N PHE A 402 6.44 -2.54 17.34
CA PHE A 402 5.65 -1.50 16.68
C PHE A 402 6.10 -0.10 17.08
N ARG A 403 6.30 0.15 18.38
CA ARG A 403 6.76 1.45 18.90
C ARG A 403 8.13 1.82 18.36
N ASP A 404 9.05 0.86 18.23
CA ASP A 404 10.37 1.10 17.65
C ASP A 404 10.26 1.54 16.19
N VAL A 405 9.38 0.93 15.40
CA VAL A 405 9.11 1.36 14.02
C VAL A 405 8.44 2.74 13.98
N MET A 406 7.57 3.08 14.93
CA MET A 406 6.93 4.39 14.93
C MET A 406 7.88 5.54 15.33
N LYS A 407 8.92 5.23 16.13
CA LYS A 407 9.93 6.22 16.57
C LYS A 407 10.90 6.65 15.48
N ILE A 408 11.26 5.75 14.56
CA ILE A 408 12.21 6.09 13.48
C ILE A 408 11.59 7.08 12.49
N ASP A 409 12.42 7.87 11.80
CA ASP A 409 11.97 8.79 10.76
C ASP A 409 11.74 8.07 9.41
N GLU A 410 11.23 8.83 8.43
CA GLU A 410 10.96 8.30 7.09
C GLU A 410 12.23 7.82 6.39
N ALA A 411 13.36 8.52 6.55
CA ALA A 411 14.60 8.16 5.88
C ALA A 411 15.12 6.81 6.41
N ALA A 412 15.11 6.62 7.74
CA ALA A 412 15.49 5.39 8.41
C ALA A 412 14.55 4.23 8.04
N TYR A 413 13.23 4.45 8.05
CA TYR A 413 12.25 3.41 7.68
C TYR A 413 12.48 2.89 6.25
N ILE A 414 12.80 3.80 5.33
CA ILE A 414 12.97 3.48 3.92
C ILE A 414 14.32 2.81 3.65
N ARG A 415 15.36 3.20 4.38
CA ARG A 415 16.63 2.48 4.40
C ARG A 415 16.43 1.03 4.85
N LEU A 416 15.73 0.82 5.97
CA LEU A 416 15.42 -0.53 6.46
C LEU A 416 14.60 -1.36 5.46
N LEU A 417 13.64 -0.76 4.75
CA LEU A 417 12.93 -1.45 3.66
C LEU A 417 13.87 -1.81 2.50
N GLN A 418 14.78 -0.93 2.13
CA GLN A 418 15.75 -1.20 1.08
C GLN A 418 16.72 -2.31 1.46
N ASP A 419 17.18 -2.31 2.71
CA ASP A 419 18.09 -3.34 3.21
C ASP A 419 17.39 -4.71 3.26
N GLY A 420 16.10 -4.72 3.63
CA GLY A 420 15.29 -5.94 3.69
C GLY A 420 14.82 -6.49 2.33
N HIS A 421 14.59 -5.64 1.33
CA HIS A 421 13.91 -6.03 0.07
C HIS A 421 14.62 -5.60 -1.21
N GLY A 422 15.59 -4.69 -1.13
CA GLY A 422 16.21 -4.04 -2.27
C GLY A 422 17.07 -4.98 -3.11
N ALA A 423 17.97 -5.73 -2.47
CA ALA A 423 18.85 -6.69 -3.14
C ALA A 423 18.05 -7.76 -3.91
N ILE A 424 17.08 -8.38 -3.23
CA ILE A 424 16.19 -9.39 -3.81
C ILE A 424 15.46 -8.84 -5.06
N ALA A 425 15.01 -7.59 -5.03
CA ALA A 425 14.34 -6.99 -6.19
C ALA A 425 15.31 -6.71 -7.35
N ARG A 426 16.53 -6.23 -7.07
CA ARG A 426 17.57 -6.03 -8.09
C ARG A 426 17.94 -7.35 -8.77
N GLU A 427 18.17 -8.40 -8.01
CA GLU A 427 18.52 -9.74 -8.52
C GLU A 427 17.40 -10.32 -9.41
N ASN A 428 16.15 -10.23 -8.95
CA ASN A 428 14.99 -10.66 -9.71
C ASN A 428 14.88 -9.99 -11.09
N LEU A 429 15.23 -8.70 -11.18
CA LEU A 429 15.26 -7.95 -12.43
C LEU A 429 16.45 -8.32 -13.32
N ARG A 430 17.62 -8.67 -12.78
CA ARG A 430 18.75 -9.17 -13.59
C ARG A 430 18.45 -10.54 -14.21
N GLY A 431 17.48 -11.26 -13.65
CA GLY A 431 17.17 -12.62 -14.07
C GLY A 431 18.21 -13.64 -13.59
N TRP A 432 19.03 -13.24 -12.62
CA TRP A 432 19.79 -14.16 -11.80
C TRP A 432 18.78 -14.68 -10.77
N ALA A 433 18.09 -15.77 -11.09
CA ALA A 433 17.43 -16.52 -10.05
C ALA A 433 18.51 -17.42 -9.42
N THR A 434 18.67 -17.31 -8.10
CA THR A 434 19.24 -18.34 -7.23
C THR A 434 18.48 -19.64 -7.35
#